data_AF-A0A2Y9JVH7-F1
#
_entry.id   AF-A0A2Y9JVH7-F1
#
_cell.length_a   1.000
_cell.length_b   1.000
_cell.length_c   1.000
_cell.angle_alpha   90.00
_cell.angle_beta   90.00
_cell.angle_gamma   90.00
#
_symmetry.space_group_name_H-M   'P 1'
#
loop_
_entity.id
_entity.type
_entity.pdbx_description
1 polymer ?
#
loop_
_entity_poly.entity_id
_entity_poly.type
_entity_poly.pdbx_seq_one_letter_code
_entity_poly.pdbx_strand_id
1 'polypeptide(L)'
;MAKQIQKEIQAGVESWISLGNRRPHLSIILVGDNPASHTYVRKKIRAASAVGICSEIILKPKDVSQEELLDITDQLNMDPRVSGILVQLPLPDHVDERTVCNGIAPEKDVDGFHIVNVGRLCLDQHSLIPATASAVWEIIKRTGIETFGKNVVVAGRSKNVGMPIAMLLHTDGEHERPGGDATVTIAHRYTPKEQLKTHTQLADIIIVAAGIPKLLTSDMVKEGAAVIDVGINYVHDPVTGKTKLVGDVDFEESGHQPMVYPSSSIMVLNETKHTGTQAYCLSLVLKKKKEETPRTLVLQYIVGTEARIRNRRENTLLSSQVVIPAVPARDGASREEVWLSM
;
A
#
# COMPACT_ATOMS: atom_id res chain seq x y z
N MET A 1 2.13 10.70 -9.36
CA MET A 1 1.16 10.24 -8.34
C MET A 1 1.61 10.58 -6.93
N ALA A 2 2.72 10.04 -6.43
CA ALA A 2 3.15 10.27 -5.04
C ALA A 2 3.30 11.75 -4.63
N LYS A 3 3.91 12.61 -5.45
CA LYS A 3 3.97 14.07 -5.19
C LYS A 3 2.59 14.72 -5.08
N GLN A 4 1.59 14.22 -5.80
CA GLN A 4 0.23 14.72 -5.73
C GLN A 4 -0.40 14.30 -4.40
N ILE A 5 -0.25 13.04 -4.00
CA ILE A 5 -0.71 12.54 -2.70
C ILE A 5 -0.04 13.33 -1.56
N GLN A 6 1.26 13.60 -1.63
CA GLN A 6 1.95 14.44 -0.64
C GLN A 6 1.35 15.85 -0.53
N LYS A 7 1.00 16.48 -1.65
CA LYS A 7 0.32 17.79 -1.64
C LYS A 7 -1.08 17.72 -1.02
N GLU A 8 -1.84 16.68 -1.35
CA GLU A 8 -3.18 16.45 -0.78
C GLU A 8 -3.08 16.26 0.75
N ILE A 9 -2.11 15.46 1.21
CA ILE A 9 -1.83 15.25 2.64
C ILE A 9 -1.41 16.54 3.30
N GLN A 10 -0.46 17.28 2.73
CA GLN A 10 0.03 18.54 3.29
C GLN A 10 -1.13 19.52 3.47
N ALA A 11 -1.98 19.69 2.45
CA ALA A 11 -3.17 20.53 2.56
C ALA A 11 -4.13 20.03 3.67
N GLY A 12 -4.26 18.71 3.82
CA GLY A 12 -5.03 18.09 4.91
C GLY A 12 -4.45 18.39 6.31
N VAL A 13 -3.12 18.30 6.47
CA VAL A 13 -2.42 18.67 7.71
C VAL A 13 -2.62 20.14 8.04
N GLU A 14 -2.43 21.02 7.05
CA GLU A 14 -2.59 22.47 7.21
C GLU A 14 -4.03 22.82 7.62
N SER A 15 -5.02 22.22 6.95
CA SER A 15 -6.44 22.35 7.32
C SER A 15 -6.72 21.87 8.74
N TRP A 16 -6.21 20.68 9.12
CA TRP A 16 -6.35 20.11 10.45
C TRP A 16 -5.82 21.04 11.54
N ILE A 17 -4.63 21.61 11.34
CA ILE A 17 -4.00 22.57 12.26
C ILE A 17 -4.80 23.88 12.31
N SER A 18 -5.29 24.37 11.17
CA SER A 18 -6.08 25.61 11.10
C SER A 18 -7.39 25.53 11.90
N LEU A 19 -7.93 24.32 12.10
CA LEU A 19 -9.09 24.05 12.95
C LEU A 19 -8.75 24.03 14.46
N GLY A 20 -7.52 24.39 14.85
CA GLY A 20 -7.08 24.43 16.25
C GLY A 20 -6.60 23.09 16.81
N ASN A 21 -6.52 22.04 15.98
CA ASN A 21 -6.05 20.73 16.42
C ASN A 21 -4.52 20.69 16.53
N ARG A 22 -4.01 19.80 17.38
CA ARG A 22 -2.57 19.54 17.49
C ARG A 22 -2.03 18.95 16.19
N ARG A 23 -0.78 19.31 15.86
CA ARG A 23 -0.06 18.74 14.73
C ARG A 23 0.05 17.21 14.92
N PRO A 24 -0.14 16.41 13.85
CA PRO A 24 -0.05 14.96 13.97
C PRO A 24 1.38 14.52 14.29
N HIS A 25 1.53 13.45 15.05
CA HIS A 25 2.84 12.92 15.46
C HIS A 25 2.97 11.43 15.19
N LEU A 26 4.06 11.04 14.51
CA LEU A 26 4.41 9.66 14.17
C LEU A 26 5.65 9.21 14.96
N SER A 27 5.50 8.20 15.81
CA SER A 27 6.62 7.57 16.52
C SER A 27 7.04 6.28 15.82
N ILE A 28 8.32 6.18 15.45
CA ILE A 28 8.88 5.00 14.77
C ILE A 28 9.84 4.28 15.72
N ILE A 29 9.54 3.04 16.07
CA ILE A 29 10.44 2.15 16.82
C ILE A 29 11.33 1.42 15.81
N LEU A 30 12.65 1.56 15.96
CA LEU A 30 13.65 0.91 15.11
C LEU A 30 14.58 0.07 15.98
N VAL A 31 14.68 -1.22 15.69
CA VAL A 31 15.52 -2.17 16.44
C VAL A 31 16.72 -2.59 15.59
N GLY A 32 17.92 -2.46 16.16
CA GLY A 32 19.18 -2.87 15.55
C GLY A 32 19.68 -1.94 14.43
N ASP A 33 20.67 -2.44 13.69
CA ASP A 33 21.50 -1.63 12.77
C ASP A 33 21.38 -2.04 11.30
N ASN A 34 20.27 -2.70 10.91
CA ASN A 34 20.06 -3.10 9.52
C ASN A 34 20.09 -1.86 8.59
N PRO A 35 21.07 -1.74 7.66
CA PRO A 35 21.21 -0.54 6.83
C PRO A 35 20.00 -0.24 5.94
N ALA A 36 19.28 -1.29 5.51
CA ALA A 36 18.05 -1.15 4.74
C ALA A 36 16.96 -0.51 5.60
N SER A 37 16.72 -1.03 6.81
CA SER A 37 15.75 -0.50 7.78
C SER A 37 16.03 0.97 8.11
N HIS A 38 17.28 1.33 8.41
CA HIS A 38 17.70 2.72 8.64
C HIS A 38 17.42 3.64 7.45
N THR A 39 17.62 3.14 6.23
CA THR A 39 17.33 3.90 5.02
C THR A 39 15.83 4.09 4.82
N TYR A 40 15.02 3.06 5.06
CA TYR A 40 13.56 3.15 4.99
C TYR A 40 12.99 4.11 6.02
N VAL A 41 13.44 4.02 7.29
CA VAL A 41 12.98 4.91 8.36
C VAL A 41 13.36 6.36 8.09
N ARG A 42 14.59 6.64 7.63
CA ARG A 42 14.98 8.01 7.25
C ARG A 42 14.07 8.60 6.18
N LYS A 43 13.67 7.80 5.19
CA LYS A 43 12.76 8.27 4.15
C LYS A 43 11.33 8.49 4.70
N LYS A 44 10.85 7.65 5.63
CA LYS A 44 9.58 7.85 6.36
C LYS A 44 9.54 9.20 7.09
N ILE A 45 10.58 9.50 7.88
CA ILE A 45 10.71 10.76 8.61
C ILE A 45 10.75 11.95 7.66
N ARG A 46 11.53 11.86 6.58
CA ARG A 46 11.60 12.92 5.57
C ARG A 46 10.24 13.19 4.92
N ALA A 47 9.49 12.13 4.61
CA ALA A 47 8.15 12.25 4.05
C ALA A 47 7.16 12.87 5.04
N ALA A 48 7.16 12.41 6.31
CA ALA A 48 6.32 12.98 7.35
C ALA A 48 6.61 14.48 7.54
N SER A 49 7.88 14.86 7.65
CA SER A 49 8.30 16.25 7.76
C SER A 49 7.87 17.09 6.55
N ALA A 50 8.01 16.55 5.32
CA ALA A 50 7.64 17.25 4.09
C ALA A 50 6.14 17.60 4.00
N VAL A 51 5.27 16.85 4.69
CA VAL A 51 3.82 17.12 4.74
C VAL A 51 3.39 17.82 6.04
N GLY A 52 4.34 18.20 6.91
CA GLY A 52 4.06 18.90 8.15
C GLY A 52 3.67 17.99 9.33
N ILE A 53 4.06 16.72 9.32
CA ILE A 53 3.81 15.78 10.42
C ILE A 53 5.06 15.71 11.30
N CYS A 54 4.87 15.83 12.61
CA CYS A 54 5.94 15.62 13.59
C CYS A 54 6.30 14.14 13.61
N SER A 55 7.58 13.83 13.79
CA SER A 55 7.99 12.44 13.87
C SER A 55 9.26 12.26 14.68
N GLU A 56 9.38 11.12 15.33
CA GLU A 56 10.56 10.73 16.10
C GLU A 56 10.98 9.29 15.77
N ILE A 57 12.25 8.98 16.05
CA ILE A 57 12.78 7.62 15.98
C ILE A 57 13.19 7.21 17.39
N ILE A 58 12.62 6.11 17.88
CA ILE A 58 13.03 5.43 19.10
C ILE A 58 13.94 4.28 18.67
N LEU A 59 15.25 4.52 18.71
CA LEU A 59 16.26 3.51 18.35
C LEU A 59 16.55 2.62 19.56
N LYS A 60 16.50 1.30 19.34
CA LYS A 60 16.84 0.28 20.32
C LYS A 60 17.90 -0.68 19.78
N PRO A 61 18.79 -1.19 20.65
CA PRO A 61 19.82 -2.13 20.21
C PRO A 61 19.18 -3.48 19.85
N LYS A 62 19.91 -4.30 19.10
CA LYS A 62 19.41 -5.59 18.58
C LYS A 62 19.06 -6.60 19.69
N ASP A 63 19.57 -6.42 20.89
CA ASP A 63 19.39 -7.28 22.07
C ASP A 63 18.27 -6.80 23.00
N VAL A 64 17.52 -5.76 22.60
CA VAL A 64 16.31 -5.31 23.30
C VAL A 64 15.37 -6.48 23.59
N SER A 65 14.80 -6.52 24.80
CA SER A 65 13.85 -7.57 25.17
C SER A 65 12.48 -7.30 24.54
N GLN A 66 11.67 -8.34 24.39
CA GLN A 66 10.28 -8.18 23.96
C GLN A 66 9.47 -7.35 24.98
N GLU A 67 9.71 -7.55 26.27
CA GLU A 67 9.06 -6.79 27.36
C GLU A 67 9.35 -5.29 27.23
N GLU A 68 10.60 -4.91 26.99
CA GLU A 68 10.96 -3.50 26.80
C GLU A 68 10.27 -2.89 25.57
N LEU A 69 10.13 -3.64 24.47
CA LEU A 69 9.39 -3.18 23.30
C LEU A 69 7.89 -2.99 23.60
N LEU A 70 7.30 -3.88 24.38
CA LEU A 70 5.90 -3.78 24.80
C LEU A 70 5.68 -2.57 25.72
N ASP A 71 6.59 -2.33 26.68
CA ASP A 71 6.54 -1.16 27.56
C ASP A 71 6.60 0.15 26.77
N ILE A 72 7.44 0.21 25.73
CA ILE A 72 7.51 1.37 24.83
C ILE A 72 6.21 1.54 24.07
N THR A 73 5.64 0.45 23.52
CA THR A 73 4.35 0.55 22.83
C THR A 73 3.23 1.02 23.78
N ASP A 74 3.20 0.56 25.02
CA ASP A 74 2.21 0.97 26.02
C ASP A 74 2.33 2.46 26.39
N GLN A 75 3.57 2.94 26.57
CA GLN A 75 3.82 4.38 26.79
C GLN A 75 3.32 5.22 25.62
N LEU A 76 3.62 4.82 24.38
CA LEU A 76 3.17 5.52 23.17
C LEU A 76 1.65 5.43 22.97
N ASN A 77 1.04 4.31 23.34
CA ASN A 77 -0.41 4.12 23.31
C ASN A 77 -1.12 5.11 24.24
N MET A 78 -0.56 5.34 25.43
CA MET A 78 -1.15 6.25 26.42
C MET A 78 -0.82 7.72 26.17
N ASP A 79 0.20 8.04 25.36
CA ASP A 79 0.56 9.42 25.06
C ASP A 79 -0.47 10.09 24.10
N PRO A 80 -1.25 11.09 24.55
CA PRO A 80 -2.23 11.78 23.69
C PRO A 80 -1.58 12.68 22.62
N ARG A 81 -0.26 12.86 22.65
CA ARG A 81 0.49 13.59 21.61
C ARG A 81 0.78 12.70 20.42
N VAL A 82 0.93 11.39 20.62
CA VAL A 82 1.25 10.41 19.57
C VAL A 82 -0.01 10.06 18.80
N SER A 83 0.00 10.31 17.49
CA SER A 83 -1.13 10.01 16.60
C SER A 83 -0.96 8.67 15.88
N GLY A 84 0.27 8.19 15.74
CA GLY A 84 0.58 6.96 15.04
C GLY A 84 1.89 6.34 15.52
N ILE A 85 1.92 5.01 15.56
CA ILE A 85 3.03 4.19 16.00
C ILE A 85 3.37 3.20 14.89
N LEU A 86 4.66 3.09 14.59
CA LEU A 86 5.19 2.15 13.62
C LEU A 86 6.36 1.39 14.25
N VAL A 87 6.37 0.06 14.13
CA VAL A 87 7.52 -0.77 14.48
C VAL A 87 8.18 -1.25 13.19
N GLN A 88 9.43 -0.84 12.97
CA GLN A 88 10.14 -1.18 11.74
C GLN A 88 10.58 -2.64 11.75
N LEU A 89 9.99 -3.43 10.85
CA LEU A 89 10.32 -4.84 10.62
C LEU A 89 11.50 -5.01 9.64
N PRO A 90 12.20 -6.16 9.65
CA PRO A 90 12.03 -7.28 10.60
C PRO A 90 12.61 -6.95 11.99
N LEU A 91 12.07 -7.59 13.03
CA LEU A 91 12.63 -7.57 14.38
C LEU A 91 13.67 -8.71 14.56
N PRO A 92 14.52 -8.66 15.59
CA PRO A 92 15.38 -9.77 15.95
C PRO A 92 14.61 -11.08 16.22
N ASP A 93 15.21 -12.23 15.91
CA ASP A 93 14.56 -13.55 15.98
C ASP A 93 14.01 -13.93 17.37
N HIS A 94 14.56 -13.36 18.45
CA HIS A 94 14.10 -13.61 19.82
C HIS A 94 12.87 -12.77 20.22
N VAL A 95 12.40 -11.88 19.35
CA VAL A 95 11.21 -11.06 19.55
C VAL A 95 10.09 -11.55 18.65
N ASP A 96 8.92 -11.82 19.22
CA ASP A 96 7.74 -12.17 18.45
C ASP A 96 7.11 -10.92 17.82
N GLU A 97 7.33 -10.74 16.52
CA GLU A 97 6.80 -9.60 15.75
C GLU A 97 5.29 -9.42 15.89
N ARG A 98 4.55 -10.53 15.96
CA ARG A 98 3.08 -10.50 16.04
C ARG A 98 2.61 -9.93 17.37
N THR A 99 3.26 -10.33 18.46
CA THR A 99 3.00 -9.85 19.81
C THR A 99 3.26 -8.36 19.91
N VAL A 100 4.40 -7.90 19.38
CA VAL A 100 4.72 -6.46 19.35
C VAL A 100 3.73 -5.66 18.49
N CYS A 101 3.39 -6.15 17.28
CA CYS A 101 2.39 -5.48 16.43
C CYS A 101 1.00 -5.42 17.09
N ASN A 102 0.60 -6.47 17.82
CA ASN A 102 -0.66 -6.51 18.55
C ASN A 102 -0.62 -5.70 19.87
N GLY A 103 0.56 -5.28 20.34
CA GLY A 103 0.70 -4.36 21.46
C GLY A 103 0.39 -2.90 21.09
N ILE A 104 0.37 -2.55 19.81
CA ILE A 104 0.05 -1.20 19.34
C ILE A 104 -1.47 -0.97 19.36
N ALA A 105 -1.96 0.12 19.96
CA ALA A 105 -3.37 0.46 19.95
C ALA A 105 -3.91 0.50 18.50
N PRO A 106 -5.04 -0.17 18.18
CA PRO A 106 -5.53 -0.30 16.81
C PRO A 106 -5.69 1.04 16.07
N GLU A 107 -6.07 2.09 16.76
CA GLU A 107 -6.24 3.45 16.22
C GLU A 107 -4.92 4.18 15.94
N LYS A 108 -3.80 3.72 16.51
CA LYS A 108 -2.44 4.24 16.29
C LYS A 108 -1.59 3.34 15.39
N ASP A 109 -2.07 2.16 15.01
CA ASP A 109 -1.36 1.19 14.16
C ASP A 109 -1.34 1.62 12.68
N VAL A 110 -0.45 2.55 12.34
CA VAL A 110 -0.38 3.15 10.99
C VAL A 110 0.07 2.19 9.90
N ASP A 111 0.65 1.04 10.28
CA ASP A 111 1.03 -0.05 9.40
C ASP A 111 -0.13 -1.05 9.16
N GLY A 112 -1.21 -0.99 9.95
CA GLY A 112 -2.38 -1.86 9.79
C GLY A 112 -2.08 -3.33 10.09
N PHE A 113 -1.12 -3.62 10.96
CA PHE A 113 -0.69 -4.99 11.29
C PHE A 113 -1.37 -5.56 12.53
N HIS A 114 -1.99 -4.72 13.36
CA HIS A 114 -2.75 -5.14 14.52
C HIS A 114 -3.91 -6.04 14.09
N ILE A 115 -4.14 -7.14 14.81
CA ILE A 115 -5.15 -8.15 14.46
C ILE A 115 -6.56 -7.56 14.27
N VAL A 116 -6.94 -6.55 15.06
CA VAL A 116 -8.21 -5.82 14.90
C VAL A 116 -8.29 -5.08 13.57
N ASN A 117 -7.20 -4.45 13.10
CA ASN A 117 -7.21 -3.75 11.81
C ASN A 117 -7.26 -4.73 10.64
N VAL A 118 -6.51 -5.84 10.74
CA VAL A 118 -6.58 -6.94 9.78
C VAL A 118 -7.97 -7.58 9.75
N GLY A 119 -8.56 -7.85 10.92
CA GLY A 119 -9.91 -8.41 11.04
C GLY A 119 -10.96 -7.49 10.44
N ARG A 120 -10.90 -6.19 10.73
CA ARG A 120 -11.78 -5.18 10.11
C ARG A 120 -11.60 -5.11 8.60
N LEU A 121 -10.37 -5.18 8.08
CA LEU A 121 -10.11 -5.24 6.64
C LEU A 121 -10.77 -6.49 6.01
N CYS A 122 -10.64 -7.65 6.64
CA CYS A 122 -11.25 -8.89 6.15
C CYS A 122 -12.78 -8.92 6.25
N LEU A 123 -13.38 -8.04 7.05
CA LEU A 123 -14.83 -7.87 7.20
C LEU A 123 -15.36 -6.65 6.43
N ASP A 124 -14.55 -6.06 5.55
CA ASP A 124 -14.89 -4.86 4.77
C ASP A 124 -15.31 -3.63 5.60
N GLN A 125 -14.81 -3.56 6.83
CA GLN A 125 -15.02 -2.43 7.73
C GLN A 125 -13.89 -1.41 7.58
N HIS A 126 -14.13 -0.17 8.03
CA HIS A 126 -13.07 0.81 8.03
C HIS A 126 -11.92 0.44 8.99
N SER A 127 -10.71 0.30 8.45
CA SER A 127 -9.49 0.01 9.22
C SER A 127 -8.28 0.80 8.72
N LEU A 128 -7.19 0.75 9.48
CA LEU A 128 -5.87 1.06 8.95
C LEU A 128 -5.40 -0.13 8.12
N ILE A 129 -5.11 0.13 6.85
CA ILE A 129 -4.74 -0.89 5.86
C ILE A 129 -3.23 -0.82 5.65
N PRO A 130 -2.53 -1.96 5.53
CA PRO A 130 -1.12 -2.02 5.17
C PRO A 130 -0.75 -1.12 4.00
N ALA A 131 0.31 -0.33 4.20
CA ALA A 131 0.66 0.78 3.33
C ALA A 131 0.93 0.38 1.87
N THR A 132 1.55 -0.78 1.65
CA THR A 132 1.79 -1.32 0.32
C THR A 132 0.48 -1.74 -0.35
N ALA A 133 -0.46 -2.33 0.39
CA ALA A 133 -1.76 -2.68 -0.16
C ALA A 133 -2.58 -1.43 -0.49
N SER A 134 -2.55 -0.42 0.39
CA SER A 134 -3.16 0.89 0.12
C SER A 134 -2.53 1.57 -1.10
N ALA A 135 -1.21 1.42 -1.30
CA ALA A 135 -0.51 1.96 -2.46
C ALA A 135 -1.00 1.32 -3.77
N VAL A 136 -1.07 -0.01 -3.81
CA VAL A 136 -1.59 -0.76 -4.97
C VAL A 136 -3.02 -0.33 -5.30
N TRP A 137 -3.87 -0.18 -4.28
CA TRP A 137 -5.25 0.28 -4.45
C TRP A 137 -5.32 1.72 -5.00
N GLU A 138 -4.52 2.65 -4.47
CA GLU A 138 -4.44 4.02 -4.98
C GLU A 138 -3.93 4.07 -6.42
N ILE A 139 -2.95 3.23 -6.76
CA ILE A 139 -2.42 3.12 -8.12
C ILE A 139 -3.54 2.71 -9.09
N ILE A 140 -4.29 1.65 -8.76
CA ILE A 140 -5.42 1.16 -9.57
C ILE A 140 -6.47 2.27 -9.77
N LYS A 141 -6.96 2.86 -8.67
CA LYS A 141 -7.98 3.93 -8.72
C LYS A 141 -7.55 5.13 -9.53
N ARG A 142 -6.34 5.66 -9.27
CA ARG A 142 -5.86 6.90 -9.92
C ARG A 142 -5.45 6.71 -11.37
N THR A 143 -5.22 5.47 -11.79
CA THR A 143 -4.95 5.15 -13.20
C THR A 143 -6.21 4.78 -13.98
N GLY A 144 -7.36 4.65 -13.30
CA GLY A 144 -8.62 4.29 -13.92
C GLY A 144 -8.67 2.83 -14.39
N ILE A 145 -7.86 1.95 -13.78
CA ILE A 145 -7.93 0.51 -14.05
C ILE A 145 -9.24 -0.02 -13.45
N GLU A 146 -10.13 -0.52 -14.30
CA GLU A 146 -11.38 -1.15 -13.87
C GLU A 146 -11.09 -2.48 -13.15
N THR A 147 -11.70 -2.69 -11.98
CA THR A 147 -11.56 -3.93 -11.19
C THR A 147 -12.84 -4.78 -11.19
N PHE A 148 -14.01 -4.15 -11.31
CA PHE A 148 -15.30 -4.82 -11.25
C PHE A 148 -15.40 -5.94 -12.30
N GLY A 149 -15.65 -7.17 -11.85
CA GLY A 149 -15.76 -8.36 -12.68
C GLY A 149 -14.46 -8.78 -13.40
N LYS A 150 -13.31 -8.16 -13.11
CA LYS A 150 -12.03 -8.50 -13.74
C LYS A 150 -11.34 -9.67 -13.06
N ASN A 151 -10.52 -10.39 -13.82
CA ASN A 151 -9.64 -11.43 -13.29
C ASN A 151 -8.36 -10.80 -12.76
N VAL A 152 -8.07 -11.01 -11.48
CA VAL A 152 -6.86 -10.52 -10.82
C VAL A 152 -6.02 -11.72 -10.36
N VAL A 153 -4.71 -11.67 -10.60
CA VAL A 153 -3.76 -12.58 -9.94
C VAL A 153 -2.90 -11.80 -8.96
N VAL A 154 -2.84 -12.26 -7.72
CA VAL A 154 -1.89 -11.77 -6.70
C VAL A 154 -0.86 -12.87 -6.45
N ALA A 155 0.35 -12.68 -6.96
CA ALA A 155 1.49 -13.58 -6.74
C ALA A 155 2.23 -13.18 -5.48
N GLY A 156 1.82 -13.75 -4.35
CA GLY A 156 2.31 -13.43 -3.01
C GLY A 156 1.16 -13.49 -2.00
N ARG A 157 1.42 -14.06 -0.82
CA ARG A 157 0.40 -14.21 0.25
C ARG A 157 0.87 -13.76 1.62
N SER A 158 1.89 -12.91 1.66
CA SER A 158 2.38 -12.36 2.92
C SER A 158 1.26 -11.61 3.65
N LYS A 159 1.31 -11.60 4.98
CA LYS A 159 0.25 -10.99 5.79
C LYS A 159 0.24 -9.46 5.72
N ASN A 160 1.37 -8.86 5.34
CA ASN A 160 1.56 -7.42 5.22
C ASN A 160 1.36 -6.87 3.80
N VAL A 161 1.37 -7.70 2.76
CA VAL A 161 1.28 -7.25 1.36
C VAL A 161 0.27 -8.07 0.57
N GLY A 162 0.58 -9.34 0.27
CA GLY A 162 -0.21 -10.13 -0.66
C GLY A 162 -1.65 -10.39 -0.20
N MET A 163 -1.85 -10.80 1.05
CA MET A 163 -3.19 -11.05 1.59
C MET A 163 -4.04 -9.76 1.62
N PRO A 164 -3.57 -8.63 2.19
CA PRO A 164 -4.32 -7.38 2.17
C PRO A 164 -4.68 -6.89 0.76
N ILE A 165 -3.77 -7.01 -0.21
CA ILE A 165 -4.04 -6.67 -1.61
C ILE A 165 -5.20 -7.51 -2.16
N ALA A 166 -5.15 -8.83 -1.96
CA ALA A 166 -6.21 -9.72 -2.40
C ALA A 166 -7.56 -9.33 -1.76
N MET A 167 -7.58 -9.07 -0.45
CA MET A 167 -8.79 -8.64 0.28
C MET A 167 -9.37 -7.35 -0.28
N LEU A 168 -8.54 -6.33 -0.58
CA LEU A 168 -9.03 -5.07 -1.15
C LEU A 168 -9.69 -5.26 -2.52
N LEU A 169 -9.19 -6.19 -3.32
CA LEU A 169 -9.59 -6.34 -4.72
C LEU A 169 -10.81 -7.24 -4.90
N HIS A 170 -10.99 -8.29 -4.08
CA HIS A 170 -12.08 -9.24 -4.29
C HIS A 170 -13.41 -8.85 -3.64
N THR A 171 -13.36 -7.91 -2.70
CA THR A 171 -14.47 -7.59 -1.80
C THR A 171 -15.48 -6.67 -2.47
N ASP A 172 -16.67 -6.60 -1.89
CA ASP A 172 -17.83 -5.88 -2.43
C ASP A 172 -17.60 -4.35 -2.42
N GLY A 173 -17.86 -3.70 -3.55
CA GLY A 173 -17.79 -2.25 -3.72
C GLY A 173 -18.81 -1.47 -2.88
N GLU A 174 -19.90 -2.10 -2.44
CA GLU A 174 -20.99 -1.47 -1.67
C GLU A 174 -20.84 -1.61 -0.15
N HIS A 175 -19.80 -2.30 0.33
CA HIS A 175 -19.53 -2.42 1.78
C HIS A 175 -19.01 -1.12 2.41
N GLU A 176 -18.95 -1.08 3.77
CA GLU A 176 -18.52 0.09 4.55
C GLU A 176 -17.18 0.66 4.05
N ARG A 177 -16.22 -0.23 3.77
CA ARG A 177 -15.02 0.07 2.99
C ARG A 177 -15.20 -0.56 1.59
N PRO A 178 -15.42 0.25 0.53
CA PRO A 178 -15.58 -0.25 -0.84
C PRO A 178 -14.41 -1.08 -1.33
N GLY A 179 -14.69 -2.32 -1.73
CA GLY A 179 -13.77 -3.23 -2.42
C GLY A 179 -13.67 -2.98 -3.93
N GLY A 180 -13.14 -3.98 -4.63
CA GLY A 180 -12.89 -3.92 -6.07
C GLY A 180 -13.74 -4.84 -6.93
N ASP A 181 -14.56 -5.71 -6.33
CA ASP A 181 -15.44 -6.67 -7.03
C ASP A 181 -14.72 -7.52 -8.09
N ALA A 182 -13.44 -7.81 -7.87
CA ALA A 182 -12.65 -8.62 -8.80
C ALA A 182 -12.70 -10.11 -8.46
N THR A 183 -12.55 -10.96 -9.48
CA THR A 183 -12.27 -12.38 -9.27
C THR A 183 -10.78 -12.56 -9.01
N VAL A 184 -10.39 -12.79 -7.76
CA VAL A 184 -8.98 -12.82 -7.34
C VAL A 184 -8.46 -14.26 -7.17
N THR A 185 -7.38 -14.59 -7.91
CA THR A 185 -6.56 -15.80 -7.68
C THR A 185 -5.29 -15.45 -6.91
N ILE A 186 -5.05 -16.15 -5.79
CA ILE A 186 -3.84 -15.98 -4.99
C ILE A 186 -2.83 -17.09 -5.32
N ALA A 187 -1.65 -16.71 -5.80
CA ALA A 187 -0.53 -17.62 -6.01
C ALA A 187 0.54 -17.43 -4.93
N HIS A 188 1.34 -18.47 -4.68
CA HIS A 188 2.33 -18.50 -3.61
C HIS A 188 3.47 -19.48 -3.91
N ARG A 189 4.44 -19.60 -2.98
CA ARG A 189 5.63 -20.46 -3.15
C ARG A 189 5.39 -21.93 -3.53
N TYR A 190 4.21 -22.48 -3.25
CA TYR A 190 3.84 -23.86 -3.64
C TYR A 190 2.96 -23.93 -4.89
N THR A 191 2.68 -22.81 -5.55
CA THR A 191 1.97 -22.78 -6.83
C THR A 191 2.97 -23.19 -7.91
N PRO A 192 2.78 -24.31 -8.63
CA PRO A 192 3.65 -24.69 -9.73
C PRO A 192 3.71 -23.59 -10.79
N LYS A 193 4.86 -23.42 -11.46
CA LYS A 193 5.06 -22.37 -12.46
C LYS A 193 4.03 -22.45 -13.60
N GLU A 194 3.69 -23.65 -14.06
CA GLU A 194 2.66 -23.85 -15.10
C GLU A 194 1.27 -23.39 -14.65
N GLN A 195 0.92 -23.60 -13.37
CA GLN A 195 -0.34 -23.14 -12.80
C GLN A 195 -0.34 -21.61 -12.64
N LEU A 196 0.78 -21.03 -12.19
CA LEU A 196 0.94 -19.58 -12.13
C LEU A 196 0.74 -18.96 -13.52
N LYS A 197 1.41 -19.50 -14.55
CA LYS A 197 1.29 -19.06 -15.94
C LYS A 197 -0.15 -19.16 -16.46
N THR A 198 -0.82 -20.28 -16.20
CA THR A 198 -2.22 -20.51 -16.59
C THR A 198 -3.11 -19.40 -16.05
N HIS A 199 -2.99 -19.05 -14.76
CA HIS A 199 -3.82 -18.01 -14.17
C HIS A 199 -3.42 -16.60 -14.62
N THR A 200 -2.13 -16.29 -14.75
CA THR A 200 -1.70 -14.95 -15.17
C THR A 200 -2.06 -14.65 -16.63
N GLN A 201 -2.14 -15.66 -17.50
CA GLN A 201 -2.61 -15.51 -18.88
C GLN A 201 -4.11 -15.20 -18.98
N LEU A 202 -4.89 -15.47 -17.93
CA LEU A 202 -6.32 -15.11 -17.87
C LEU A 202 -6.55 -13.75 -17.21
N ALA A 203 -5.57 -13.26 -16.44
CA ALA A 203 -5.70 -12.08 -15.59
C ALA A 203 -5.70 -10.76 -16.39
N ASP A 204 -6.66 -9.90 -16.09
CA ASP A 204 -6.68 -8.48 -16.51
C ASP A 204 -5.70 -7.65 -15.68
N ILE A 205 -5.48 -8.04 -14.43
CA ILE A 205 -4.56 -7.36 -13.50
C ILE A 205 -3.67 -8.40 -12.83
N ILE A 206 -2.36 -8.20 -12.87
CA ILE A 206 -1.37 -9.06 -12.22
C ILE A 206 -0.60 -8.23 -11.21
N ILE A 207 -0.66 -8.60 -9.94
CA ILE A 207 0.12 -7.98 -8.87
C ILE A 207 1.16 -8.99 -8.39
N VAL A 208 2.44 -8.62 -8.46
CA VAL A 208 3.56 -9.50 -8.08
C VAL A 208 4.22 -8.94 -6.83
N ALA A 209 4.20 -9.72 -5.76
CA ALA A 209 4.70 -9.36 -4.42
C ALA A 209 5.35 -10.61 -3.76
N ALA A 210 6.20 -11.30 -4.51
CA ALA A 210 6.80 -12.58 -4.13
C ALA A 210 8.24 -12.44 -3.64
N GLY A 211 8.96 -11.38 -4.03
CA GLY A 211 10.39 -11.22 -3.73
C GLY A 211 11.24 -12.23 -4.48
N ILE A 212 10.89 -12.49 -5.74
CA ILE A 212 11.59 -13.42 -6.63
C ILE A 212 11.86 -12.67 -7.94
N PRO A 213 13.13 -12.29 -8.22
CA PRO A 213 13.48 -11.64 -9.48
C PRO A 213 13.02 -12.45 -10.67
N LYS A 214 12.44 -11.77 -11.67
CA LYS A 214 12.03 -12.39 -12.95
C LYS A 214 11.04 -13.55 -12.81
N LEU A 215 10.23 -13.54 -11.75
CA LEU A 215 9.15 -14.50 -11.56
C LEU A 215 8.10 -14.40 -12.67
N LEU A 216 7.68 -13.18 -13.01
CA LEU A 216 6.72 -12.94 -14.08
C LEU A 216 7.46 -12.59 -15.38
N THR A 217 7.31 -13.44 -16.39
CA THR A 217 7.88 -13.25 -17.72
C THR A 217 6.80 -12.85 -18.74
N SER A 218 7.22 -12.31 -19.88
CA SER A 218 6.29 -11.77 -20.89
C SER A 218 5.29 -12.78 -21.45
N ASP A 219 5.68 -14.06 -21.58
CA ASP A 219 4.80 -15.13 -22.06
C ASP A 219 3.69 -15.52 -21.07
N MET A 220 3.77 -15.01 -19.83
CA MET A 220 2.78 -15.21 -18.78
C MET A 220 1.72 -14.11 -18.72
N VAL A 221 1.89 -13.02 -19.48
CA VAL A 221 1.05 -11.82 -19.42
C VAL A 221 0.23 -11.71 -20.70
N LYS A 222 -1.10 -11.65 -20.58
CA LYS A 222 -1.96 -11.40 -21.74
C LYS A 222 -1.85 -9.95 -22.24
N GLU A 223 -2.12 -9.75 -23.51
CA GLU A 223 -2.23 -8.40 -24.06
C GLU A 223 -3.34 -7.61 -23.37
N GLY A 224 -3.07 -6.34 -23.04
CA GLY A 224 -4.03 -5.46 -22.37
C GLY A 224 -3.99 -5.53 -20.84
N ALA A 225 -3.26 -6.49 -20.25
CA ALA A 225 -3.21 -6.63 -18.81
C ALA A 225 -2.43 -5.48 -18.14
N ALA A 226 -2.91 -5.07 -16.96
CA ALA A 226 -2.17 -4.24 -16.04
C ALA A 226 -1.25 -5.10 -15.16
N VAL A 227 0.01 -4.71 -15.02
CA VAL A 227 0.99 -5.40 -14.18
C VAL A 227 1.52 -4.44 -13.12
N ILE A 228 1.38 -4.81 -11.84
CA ILE A 228 1.85 -4.03 -10.70
C ILE A 228 2.95 -4.83 -9.98
N ASP A 229 4.19 -4.35 -10.09
CA ASP A 229 5.38 -4.97 -9.51
C ASP A 229 5.73 -4.32 -8.17
N VAL A 230 5.45 -5.08 -7.10
CA VAL A 230 5.67 -4.73 -5.68
C VAL A 230 6.95 -5.37 -5.15
N GLY A 231 7.53 -6.34 -5.88
CA GLY A 231 8.74 -7.04 -5.46
C GLY A 231 9.92 -6.08 -5.31
N ILE A 232 10.77 -6.29 -4.31
CA ILE A 232 11.99 -5.51 -4.12
C ILE A 232 13.14 -6.48 -3.86
N ASN A 233 14.03 -6.62 -4.84
CA ASN A 233 15.13 -7.56 -4.79
C ASN A 233 16.46 -6.86 -5.01
N TYR A 234 17.46 -7.18 -4.18
CA TYR A 234 18.84 -6.74 -4.37
C TYR A 234 19.61 -7.83 -5.12
N VAL A 235 20.01 -7.56 -6.36
CA VAL A 235 20.78 -8.49 -7.19
C VAL A 235 22.18 -7.93 -7.38
N HIS A 236 23.19 -8.76 -7.14
CA HIS A 236 24.58 -8.39 -7.39
C HIS A 236 24.90 -8.56 -8.87
N ASP A 237 25.38 -7.50 -9.51
CA ASP A 237 25.88 -7.56 -10.87
C ASP A 237 27.31 -8.14 -10.86
N PRO A 238 27.53 -9.36 -11.40
CA PRO A 238 28.84 -9.99 -11.38
C PRO A 238 29.87 -9.29 -12.28
N VAL A 239 29.42 -8.45 -13.23
CA VAL A 239 30.30 -7.71 -14.15
C VAL A 239 30.74 -6.39 -13.54
N THR A 240 29.81 -5.61 -12.97
CA THR A 240 30.12 -4.29 -12.42
C THR A 240 30.45 -4.30 -10.93
N GLY A 241 30.18 -5.41 -10.23
CA GLY A 241 30.29 -5.53 -8.78
C GLY A 241 29.28 -4.67 -8.00
N LYS A 242 28.31 -4.05 -8.69
CA LYS A 242 27.32 -3.17 -8.07
C LYS A 242 26.08 -3.96 -7.67
N THR A 243 25.51 -3.62 -6.53
CA THR A 243 24.18 -4.12 -6.14
C THR A 243 23.11 -3.28 -6.84
N LYS A 244 22.20 -3.96 -7.55
CA LYS A 244 21.08 -3.37 -8.27
C LYS A 244 19.76 -3.74 -7.60
N LEU A 245 18.82 -2.79 -7.58
CA LEU A 245 17.43 -3.03 -7.18
C LEU A 245 16.61 -3.46 -8.40
N VAL A 246 15.94 -4.61 -8.32
CA VAL A 246 15.04 -5.12 -9.36
C VAL A 246 13.73 -5.61 -8.74
N GLY A 247 12.65 -5.59 -9.53
CA GLY A 247 11.36 -6.14 -9.11
C GLY A 247 11.23 -7.62 -9.42
N ASP A 248 10.01 -8.14 -9.31
CA ASP A 248 9.69 -9.54 -9.58
C ASP A 248 9.36 -9.80 -11.05
N VAL A 249 9.17 -8.75 -11.85
CA VAL A 249 8.87 -8.86 -13.29
C VAL A 249 10.14 -8.75 -14.12
N ASP A 250 10.29 -9.61 -15.13
CA ASP A 250 11.45 -9.60 -16.03
C ASP A 250 11.39 -8.43 -17.02
N PHE A 251 11.77 -7.24 -16.55
CA PHE A 251 11.99 -6.09 -17.44
C PHE A 251 13.36 -6.18 -18.09
N GLU A 252 13.41 -6.26 -19.42
CA GLU A 252 14.65 -5.97 -20.13
C GLU A 252 15.11 -4.53 -19.83
N GLU A 253 16.38 -4.40 -19.43
CA GLU A 253 17.04 -3.13 -19.20
C GLU A 253 17.79 -2.72 -20.47
N SER A 254 17.10 -2.08 -21.41
CA SER A 254 17.74 -1.61 -22.65
C SER A 254 18.52 -0.32 -22.37
N GLY A 255 19.85 -0.43 -22.28
CA GLY A 255 20.79 0.69 -22.40
C GLY A 255 20.78 1.38 -23.77
N HIS A 256 20.00 0.89 -24.73
CA HIS A 256 19.66 1.55 -25.99
C HIS A 256 18.20 1.21 -26.30
N GLN A 257 17.33 2.23 -26.30
CA GLN A 257 15.88 2.20 -26.59
C GLN A 257 15.05 1.09 -25.91
N PRO A 258 14.09 1.45 -25.02
CA PRO A 258 13.25 0.45 -24.37
C PRO A 258 12.47 -0.35 -25.40
N MET A 259 12.70 -1.66 -25.46
CA MET A 259 11.78 -2.62 -26.07
C MET A 259 10.41 -2.44 -25.40
N VAL A 260 9.52 -1.75 -26.12
CA VAL A 260 8.09 -1.85 -25.93
C VAL A 260 7.76 -3.29 -26.32
N TYR A 261 7.24 -4.09 -25.39
CA TYR A 261 6.65 -5.39 -25.76
C TYR A 261 5.72 -5.12 -26.95
N PRO A 262 5.79 -5.92 -28.03
CA PRO A 262 5.24 -5.54 -29.34
C PRO A 262 3.71 -5.35 -29.37
N SER A 263 3.02 -5.55 -28.25
CA SER A 263 1.61 -5.25 -28.04
C SER A 263 1.46 -3.94 -27.25
N SER A 264 0.88 -2.94 -27.91
CA SER A 264 0.63 -1.55 -27.48
C SER A 264 -0.20 -1.35 -26.19
N SER A 265 -0.40 -2.39 -25.37
CA SER A 265 -1.54 -2.50 -24.45
C SER A 265 -1.16 -2.93 -23.02
N ILE A 266 0.10 -3.25 -22.71
CA ILE A 266 0.52 -3.69 -21.37
C ILE A 266 0.91 -2.48 -20.51
N MET A 267 0.14 -2.22 -19.44
CA MET A 267 0.43 -1.15 -18.49
C MET A 267 1.23 -1.70 -17.32
N VAL A 268 2.50 -1.33 -17.25
CA VAL A 268 3.39 -1.75 -16.16
C VAL A 268 3.57 -0.62 -15.15
N LEU A 269 3.27 -0.90 -13.89
CA LEU A 269 3.44 -0.03 -12.75
C LEU A 269 4.48 -0.66 -11.82
N ASN A 270 5.58 0.04 -11.56
CA ASN A 270 6.72 -0.55 -10.86
C ASN A 270 7.13 0.31 -9.66
N GLU A 271 7.26 -0.30 -8.49
CA GLU A 271 7.78 0.34 -7.27
C GLU A 271 9.32 0.45 -7.23
N THR A 272 10.05 -0.31 -8.05
CA THR A 272 11.50 -0.57 -7.87
C THR A 272 12.46 0.37 -8.58
N LYS A 273 12.04 1.11 -9.61
CA LYS A 273 13.01 1.67 -10.57
C LYS A 273 13.78 2.91 -10.10
N HIS A 274 13.44 3.56 -8.99
CA HIS A 274 14.14 4.78 -8.57
C HIS A 274 14.74 4.63 -7.17
N THR A 275 16.05 4.43 -7.13
CA THR A 275 16.96 4.56 -5.98
C THR A 275 16.91 5.93 -5.27
N GLY A 276 16.00 6.83 -5.64
CA GLY A 276 15.88 8.17 -5.06
C GLY A 276 14.45 8.70 -4.83
N THR A 277 13.38 7.99 -5.23
CA THR A 277 12.02 8.58 -5.20
C THR A 277 10.91 7.55 -4.89
N GLN A 278 11.06 6.75 -3.83
CA GLN A 278 9.87 6.31 -3.10
C GLN A 278 9.36 7.52 -2.33
N ALA A 279 8.25 8.10 -2.79
CA ALA A 279 7.59 9.18 -2.08
C ALA A 279 6.58 8.53 -1.17
N TYR A 280 7.02 8.15 0.02
CA TYR A 280 6.12 7.73 1.09
C TYR A 280 5.15 8.88 1.36
N CYS A 281 3.89 8.54 1.46
CA CYS A 281 2.76 9.44 1.57
C CYS A 281 1.97 8.99 2.78
N LEU A 282 2.05 9.73 3.88
CA LEU A 282 1.22 9.44 5.05
C LEU A 282 -0.20 9.96 4.76
N SER A 283 -1.11 9.14 4.25
CA SER A 283 -2.52 9.52 4.13
C SER A 283 -3.10 9.91 5.47
N LEU A 284 -3.84 11.02 5.51
CA LEU A 284 -4.65 11.38 6.65
C LEU A 284 -6.09 11.02 6.34
N VAL A 285 -6.64 10.06 7.05
CA VAL A 285 -8.06 9.80 7.04
C VAL A 285 -8.69 10.62 8.16
N LEU A 286 -9.27 11.76 7.80
CA LEU A 286 -10.12 12.51 8.71
C LEU A 286 -11.45 11.76 8.87
N LYS A 287 -11.61 10.97 9.93
CA LYS A 287 -12.90 10.36 10.22
C LYS A 287 -13.77 11.36 10.98
N LYS A 288 -14.93 11.69 10.38
CA LYS A 288 -16.02 12.36 11.05
C LYS A 288 -16.77 11.28 11.83
N LYS A 289 -16.65 11.23 13.16
CA LYS A 289 -17.58 10.39 13.97
C LYS A 289 -19.00 10.94 13.78
N LYS A 290 -19.97 10.05 13.59
CA LYS A 290 -21.40 10.40 13.63
C LYS A 290 -21.70 10.95 15.04
N GLU A 291 -22.09 12.22 15.06
CA GLU A 291 -22.60 13.03 16.19
C GLU A 291 -21.75 13.12 17.47
N GLU A 292 -21.58 14.37 17.94
CA GLU A 292 -21.06 14.82 19.24
C GLU A 292 -19.58 14.61 19.65
N THR A 293 -18.71 14.04 18.81
CA THR A 293 -17.26 13.95 19.13
C THR A 293 -16.37 14.76 18.18
N PRO A 294 -15.23 15.33 18.65
CA PRO A 294 -14.29 16.01 17.78
C PRO A 294 -13.80 15.05 16.69
N ARG A 295 -13.59 15.58 15.48
CA ARG A 295 -13.02 14.82 14.35
C ARG A 295 -11.79 14.06 14.84
N THR A 296 -11.66 12.78 14.53
CA THR A 296 -10.46 12.01 14.86
C THR A 296 -9.59 11.95 13.63
N LEU A 297 -8.36 12.42 13.75
CA LEU A 297 -7.36 12.24 12.72
C LEU A 297 -6.79 10.84 12.82
N VAL A 298 -6.96 10.05 11.76
CA VAL A 298 -6.32 8.75 11.63
C VAL A 298 -5.18 8.89 10.65
N LEU A 299 -3.96 8.68 11.15
CA LEU A 299 -2.75 8.68 10.35
C LEU A 299 -2.63 7.30 9.67
N GLN A 300 -2.58 7.26 8.35
CA GLN A 300 -2.38 6.03 7.60
C GLN A 300 -1.15 6.16 6.72
N TYR A 301 -0.25 5.19 6.76
CA TYR A 301 0.91 5.19 5.88
C TYR A 301 0.52 4.67 4.49
N ILE A 302 0.86 5.40 3.44
CA ILE A 302 0.76 4.97 2.03
C ILE A 302 2.17 5.05 1.43
N VAL A 303 2.60 4.01 0.72
CA VAL A 303 3.83 4.10 -0.08
C VAL A 303 3.46 4.72 -1.43
N GLY A 304 3.91 5.94 -1.72
CA GLY A 304 3.67 6.53 -3.04
C GLY A 304 4.81 6.19 -4.00
N THR A 305 4.45 5.74 -5.20
CA THR A 305 5.40 5.45 -6.28
C THR A 305 5.25 6.41 -7.46
N GLU A 306 6.32 6.55 -8.24
CA GLU A 306 6.24 7.13 -9.58
C GLU A 306 5.77 6.06 -10.57
N ALA A 307 4.46 5.90 -10.68
CA ALA A 307 3.82 5.21 -11.80
C ALA A 307 4.16 5.93 -13.13
N ARG A 308 4.96 5.31 -14.01
CA ARG A 308 5.11 5.76 -15.40
C ARG A 308 4.14 5.00 -16.29
N ILE A 309 3.03 5.65 -16.63
CA ILE A 309 2.14 5.18 -17.70
C ILE A 309 2.87 5.37 -19.03
N ARG A 310 3.25 4.28 -19.70
CA ARG A 310 3.77 4.35 -21.08
C ARG A 310 2.62 4.02 -22.02
N ASN A 311 1.86 5.04 -22.42
CA ASN A 311 0.94 4.93 -23.54
C ASN A 311 1.44 5.84 -24.66
N ARG A 312 1.63 5.31 -25.88
CA ARG A 312 2.27 6.06 -26.97
C ARG A 312 1.29 6.90 -27.80
N ARG A 313 0.01 6.96 -27.44
CA ARG A 313 -0.97 7.78 -28.17
C ARG A 313 -1.95 8.45 -27.21
N GLU A 314 -2.17 9.72 -27.52
CA GLU A 314 -3.16 10.65 -26.98
C GLU A 314 -2.72 11.56 -25.83
N ASN A 315 -2.50 12.82 -26.24
CA ASN A 315 -2.24 13.97 -25.41
C ASN A 315 -3.59 14.50 -24.92
N THR A 316 -4.23 13.78 -24.01
CA THR A 316 -5.51 14.21 -23.43
C THR A 316 -5.23 14.83 -22.07
N LEU A 317 -5.26 16.16 -22.02
CA LEU A 317 -5.36 16.92 -20.77
C LEU A 317 -6.66 16.53 -20.08
N LEU A 318 -6.62 15.55 -19.18
CA LEU A 318 -7.72 15.28 -18.26
C LEU A 318 -7.71 16.36 -17.17
N SER A 319 -8.37 17.48 -17.45
CA SER A 319 -8.82 18.40 -16.40
C SER A 319 -10.05 17.78 -15.72
N SER A 320 -9.84 16.96 -14.68
CA SER A 320 -10.95 16.56 -13.81
C SER A 320 -11.14 17.64 -12.74
N GLN A 321 -12.04 18.58 -13.01
CA GLN A 321 -12.77 19.25 -11.93
C GLN A 321 -13.60 18.17 -11.22
N VAL A 322 -13.31 17.93 -9.94
CA VAL A 322 -14.16 17.11 -9.09
C VAL A 322 -15.40 17.94 -8.79
N VAL A 323 -16.46 17.74 -9.57
CA VAL A 323 -17.81 18.18 -9.22
C VAL A 323 -18.37 17.17 -8.23
N ILE A 324 -18.61 17.61 -7.00
CA ILE A 324 -19.33 16.83 -5.99
C ILE A 324 -20.82 16.88 -6.39
N PRO A 325 -21.48 15.76 -6.75
CA PRO A 325 -22.92 15.80 -6.95
C PRO A 325 -23.61 15.96 -5.59
N ALA A 326 -24.37 17.03 -5.45
CA ALA A 326 -25.39 17.12 -4.40
C ALA A 326 -26.50 16.13 -4.77
N VAL A 327 -26.65 15.05 -4.00
CA VAL A 327 -27.78 14.13 -4.16
C VAL A 327 -29.03 14.81 -3.56
N PRO A 328 -30.12 14.97 -4.33
CA PRO A 328 -31.37 15.48 -3.79
C PRO A 328 -32.06 14.41 -2.95
N ALA A 329 -32.70 14.82 -1.87
CA ALA A 329 -33.64 13.98 -1.14
C ALA A 329 -34.84 13.64 -2.03
N ARG A 330 -35.25 12.36 -2.08
CA ARG A 330 -36.65 11.91 -1.88
C ARG A 330 -36.89 10.42 -2.14
N ASP A 331 -37.71 9.87 -1.25
CA ASP A 331 -38.89 9.00 -1.44
C ASP A 331 -38.90 7.87 -2.49
N GLY A 332 -39.22 6.66 -2.00
CA GLY A 332 -40.33 5.86 -2.52
C GLY A 332 -40.12 4.93 -3.72
N ALA A 333 -40.05 3.63 -3.40
CA ALA A 333 -40.62 2.48 -4.13
C ALA A 333 -39.92 1.84 -5.37
N SER A 334 -39.63 0.53 -5.17
CA SER A 334 -39.83 -0.66 -6.04
C SER A 334 -38.87 -0.99 -7.20
N ARG A 335 -38.12 -2.11 -7.05
CA ARG A 335 -38.17 -3.40 -7.80
C ARG A 335 -36.82 -4.17 -7.75
N GLU A 336 -36.84 -5.39 -7.18
CA GLU A 336 -36.53 -6.70 -7.81
C GLU A 336 -35.03 -6.93 -8.10
N GLU A 337 -34.32 -7.61 -7.20
CA GLU A 337 -33.92 -9.04 -7.25
C GLU A 337 -32.87 -9.38 -8.33
N VAL A 338 -31.63 -9.70 -7.90
CA VAL A 338 -31.00 -11.03 -8.11
C VAL A 338 -30.01 -11.27 -6.96
N TRP A 339 -30.21 -12.38 -6.28
CA TRP A 339 -29.40 -12.92 -5.19
C TRP A 339 -28.16 -13.65 -5.70
N LEU A 340 -27.06 -13.58 -4.93
CA LEU A 340 -26.24 -14.75 -4.56
C LEU A 340 -25.39 -14.39 -3.34
N SER A 341 -25.98 -14.60 -2.17
CA SER A 341 -25.34 -14.57 -0.85
C SER A 341 -24.71 -15.92 -0.51
N MET A 342 -23.49 -15.94 0.01
CA MET A 342 -23.12 -16.58 1.27
C MET A 342 -21.97 -15.82 1.91
#